data_AF-A0A8T3CRK8-F1
#
_entry.id   AF-A0A8T3CRK8-F1
#
_cell.length_a   1.000
_cell.length_b   1.000
_cell.length_c   1.000
_cell.angle_alpha   90.00
_cell.angle_beta   90.00
_cell.angle_gamma   90.00
#
_symmetry.space_group_name_H-M   'P 1'
#
loop_
_entity.id
_entity.type
_entity.pdbx_description
1 polymer ?
#
loop_
_entity_poly.entity_id
_entity_poly.type
_entity_poly.pdbx_seq_one_letter_code
_entity_poly.pdbx_strand_id
1 'polypeptide(L)'
;MKDCFLLSNPPAGRAMRYMDSYEVYQDLVKGIEEFKFEGDPQPCVLKLTSDHAVPIFTSPKGHVLLAAAEYGRGRIVVTSHEAYLLGLTASMRFIENAIEWLKPYTHAWVGVCGLGDLKDKLSHRGNKAKSVSNYDGTVGVFCRDAYTDSQVDELLDFVKGGGGLLIGGQAWWWSSQNTGADVQTSFPGNKLTGPAGIFFTNEYGEKGTFRVPTELPLDPSIMP
;
A
#
# COMPACT_ATOMS: atom_id res chain seq x y z
N MET A 1 13.45 -18.32 53.41
CA MET A 1 13.86 -19.43 52.52
C MET A 1 12.70 -19.75 51.60
N LYS A 2 12.65 -19.08 50.44
CA LYS A 2 11.85 -19.46 49.26
C LYS A 2 12.61 -18.93 48.05
N ASP A 3 12.76 -19.82 47.08
CA ASP A 3 13.84 -19.85 46.11
C ASP A 3 13.78 -18.76 45.03
N CYS A 4 14.98 -18.27 44.69
CA CYS A 4 15.27 -17.53 43.47
C CYS A 4 15.12 -18.46 42.25
N PHE A 5 14.12 -18.22 41.41
CA PHE A 5 14.21 -18.59 40.00
C PHE A 5 14.60 -17.36 39.19
N LEU A 6 15.88 -17.33 38.83
CA LEU A 6 16.44 -16.47 37.81
C LEU A 6 15.80 -16.84 36.47
N LEU A 7 14.96 -15.96 35.92
CA LEU A 7 14.63 -16.02 34.50
C LEU A 7 15.84 -15.48 33.72
N SER A 8 16.52 -16.41 33.06
CA SER A 8 17.61 -16.18 32.13
C SER A 8 17.21 -15.17 31.04
N ASN A 9 18.03 -14.15 30.82
CA ASN A 9 17.90 -13.26 29.66
C ASN A 9 17.94 -14.09 28.36
N PRO A 10 17.05 -13.82 27.38
CA PRO A 10 17.14 -14.44 26.07
C PRO A 10 18.42 -13.95 25.33
N PRO A 11 18.97 -14.76 24.40
CA PRO A 11 20.15 -14.38 23.66
C PRO A 11 19.84 -13.19 22.74
N ALA A 12 20.85 -12.35 22.49
CA ALA A 12 20.77 -11.18 21.63
C ALA A 12 20.49 -11.55 20.15
N GLY A 13 19.25 -11.92 19.86
CA GLY A 13 18.67 -11.88 18.54
C GLY A 13 18.08 -10.48 18.34
N ARG A 14 18.44 -9.82 17.23
CA ARG A 14 17.88 -8.54 16.80
C ARG A 14 16.37 -8.53 17.06
N ALA A 15 15.90 -7.69 17.97
CA ALA A 15 14.48 -7.50 18.20
C ALA A 15 13.81 -7.26 16.83
N MET A 16 12.81 -8.08 16.51
CA MET A 16 11.93 -7.82 15.39
C MET A 16 11.32 -6.45 15.69
N ARG A 17 11.78 -5.43 14.97
CA ARG A 17 11.31 -4.06 15.18
C ARG A 17 9.90 -4.08 14.63
N TYR A 18 8.90 -4.12 15.51
CA TYR A 18 7.53 -3.91 15.09
C TYR A 18 7.48 -2.57 14.36
N MET A 19 6.91 -2.56 13.17
CA MET A 19 6.61 -1.34 12.44
C MET A 19 5.78 -0.44 13.35
N ASP A 20 6.27 0.76 13.63
CA ASP A 20 5.46 1.73 14.33
C ASP A 20 4.42 2.27 13.34
N SER A 21 3.19 1.75 13.44
CA SER A 21 2.08 2.14 12.58
C SER A 21 1.85 3.66 12.58
N TYR A 22 2.15 4.33 13.69
CA TYR A 22 2.06 5.77 13.79
C TYR A 22 3.18 6.48 13.01
N GLU A 23 4.43 6.01 13.08
CA GLU A 23 5.52 6.56 12.25
C GLU A 23 5.21 6.40 10.76
N VAL A 24 4.74 5.23 10.34
CA VAL A 24 4.37 4.96 8.94
C VAL A 24 3.26 5.89 8.47
N TYR A 25 2.23 6.05 9.31
CA TYR A 25 1.15 6.99 9.04
C TYR A 25 1.69 8.41 8.87
N GLN A 26 2.46 8.90 9.83
CA GLN A 26 3.01 10.27 9.82
C GLN A 26 3.88 10.53 8.60
N ASP A 27 4.73 9.58 8.20
CA ASP A 27 5.56 9.69 7.01
C ASP A 27 4.71 9.78 5.73
N LEU A 28 3.69 8.92 5.61
CA LEU A 28 2.86 8.86 4.41
C LEU A 28 1.91 10.06 4.28
N VAL A 29 1.36 10.58 5.38
CA VAL A 29 0.46 11.74 5.34
C VAL A 29 1.16 13.09 5.50
N LYS A 30 2.50 13.10 5.61
CA LYS A 30 3.30 14.31 5.84
C LYS A 30 2.98 15.42 4.83
N GLY A 31 2.55 16.57 5.36
CA GLY A 31 2.26 17.76 4.56
C GLY A 31 1.02 17.65 3.68
N ILE A 32 0.09 16.75 4.03
CA ILE A 32 -1.21 16.59 3.38
C ILE A 32 -2.29 17.04 4.36
N GLU A 33 -3.13 17.98 3.92
CA GLU A 33 -4.25 18.49 4.72
C GLU A 33 -5.54 17.73 4.43
N GLU A 34 -5.76 17.36 3.16
CA GLU A 34 -6.96 16.70 2.68
C GLU A 34 -6.68 15.70 1.55
N PHE A 35 -7.50 14.66 1.49
CA PHE A 35 -7.59 13.71 0.39
C PHE A 35 -8.91 13.91 -0.37
N LYS A 36 -8.86 13.84 -1.71
CA LYS A 36 -10.01 14.14 -2.59
C LYS A 36 -10.46 12.94 -3.39
N PHE A 37 -11.29 12.07 -2.82
CA PHE A 37 -11.86 10.91 -3.52
C PHE A 37 -13.05 11.33 -4.39
N GLU A 38 -12.81 12.23 -5.35
CA GLU A 38 -13.83 12.87 -6.18
C GLU A 38 -13.63 12.56 -7.68
N GLY A 39 -14.47 13.16 -8.54
CA GLY A 39 -14.37 13.02 -10.00
C GLY A 39 -14.95 11.71 -10.52
N ASP A 40 -14.47 11.22 -11.66
CA ASP A 40 -14.94 9.97 -12.27
C ASP A 40 -14.51 8.70 -11.50
N PRO A 41 -13.27 8.60 -10.96
CA PRO A 41 -12.84 7.39 -10.24
C PRO A 41 -13.76 7.06 -9.08
N GLN A 42 -14.12 5.78 -8.97
CA GLN A 42 -14.92 5.25 -7.86
C GLN A 42 -14.05 4.24 -7.09
N PRO A 43 -13.64 4.55 -5.84
CA PRO A 43 -12.81 3.65 -5.08
C PRO A 43 -13.54 2.37 -4.71
N CYS A 44 -12.79 1.31 -4.40
CA CYS A 44 -13.29 0.21 -3.58
C CYS A 44 -12.94 0.38 -2.09
N VAL A 45 -13.54 -0.42 -1.21
CA VAL A 45 -13.06 -0.54 0.18
C VAL A 45 -11.86 -1.48 0.21
N LEU A 46 -10.82 -1.12 0.97
CA LEU A 46 -9.71 -2.01 1.32
C LEU A 46 -10.02 -2.68 2.66
N LYS A 47 -9.72 -3.97 2.77
CA LYS A 47 -9.82 -4.73 4.02
C LYS A 47 -8.41 -5.09 4.50
N LEU A 48 -8.13 -4.80 5.76
CA LEU A 48 -6.87 -5.16 6.41
C LEU A 48 -7.09 -6.38 7.31
N THR A 49 -6.11 -7.28 7.33
CA THR A 49 -6.19 -8.57 8.04
C THR A 49 -4.91 -8.94 8.79
N SER A 50 -3.95 -8.02 8.82
CA SER A 50 -2.63 -8.20 9.41
C SER A 50 -2.33 -7.02 10.33
N ASP A 51 -1.67 -7.28 11.45
CA ASP A 51 -1.13 -6.27 12.36
C ASP A 51 0.03 -5.48 11.73
N HIS A 52 0.62 -5.99 10.65
CA HIS A 52 1.60 -5.30 9.82
C HIS A 52 0.97 -4.43 8.71
N ALA A 53 -0.36 -4.41 8.59
CA ALA A 53 -1.07 -3.54 7.66
C ALA A 53 -1.66 -2.34 8.39
N VAL A 54 -1.46 -1.14 7.83
CA VAL A 54 -1.83 0.13 8.43
C VAL A 54 -2.82 0.86 7.54
N PRO A 55 -3.99 1.26 8.07
CA PRO A 55 -4.88 2.16 7.35
C PRO A 55 -4.24 3.54 7.28
N ILE A 56 -3.96 4.00 6.06
CA ILE A 56 -3.38 5.34 5.83
C ILE A 56 -4.47 6.38 5.66
N PHE A 57 -5.63 5.97 5.17
CA PHE A 57 -6.82 6.79 5.20
C PHE A 57 -8.07 5.93 5.36
N THR A 58 -8.86 6.27 6.38
CA THR A 58 -10.21 5.73 6.62
C THR A 58 -11.21 6.87 6.51
N SER A 59 -12.24 6.69 5.69
CA SER A 59 -13.30 7.67 5.52
C SER A 59 -14.23 7.73 6.75
N PRO A 60 -15.10 8.76 6.90
CA PRO A 60 -16.07 8.84 7.99
C PRO A 60 -17.02 7.64 8.09
N LYS A 61 -17.28 6.93 6.97
CA LYS A 61 -18.03 5.66 6.96
C LYS A 61 -17.23 4.44 7.44
N GLY A 62 -15.97 4.61 7.82
CA GLY A 62 -15.09 3.51 8.20
C GLY A 62 -14.47 2.78 7.00
N HIS A 63 -14.53 3.34 5.79
CA HIS A 63 -13.97 2.69 4.60
C HIS A 63 -12.47 3.01 4.50
N VAL A 64 -11.61 1.99 4.56
CA VAL A 64 -10.18 2.17 4.28
C VAL A 64 -9.98 2.35 2.77
N LEU A 65 -9.40 3.48 2.35
CA LEU A 65 -9.19 3.81 0.93
C LEU A 65 -7.71 3.90 0.54
N LEU A 66 -6.82 4.09 1.51
CA LEU A 66 -5.37 4.03 1.36
C LEU A 66 -4.83 3.14 2.47
N ALA A 67 -3.91 2.24 2.13
CA ALA A 67 -3.29 1.33 3.09
C ALA A 67 -1.80 1.16 2.79
N ALA A 68 -1.04 0.77 3.81
CA ALA A 68 0.35 0.38 3.66
C ALA A 68 0.62 -0.88 4.48
N ALA A 69 1.64 -1.65 4.12
CA ALA A 69 2.09 -2.79 4.89
C ALA A 69 3.58 -3.05 4.73
N GLU A 70 4.17 -3.65 5.74
CA GLU A 70 5.46 -4.34 5.60
C GLU A 70 5.24 -5.80 5.21
N TYR A 71 6.10 -6.32 4.33
CA TYR A 71 6.08 -7.73 3.94
C TYR A 71 7.51 -8.24 3.74
N GLY A 72 7.93 -9.15 4.62
CA GLY A 72 9.34 -9.56 4.71
C GLY A 72 10.21 -8.36 5.10
N ARG A 73 11.13 -7.95 4.21
CA ARG A 73 11.95 -6.73 4.40
C ARG A 73 11.48 -5.54 3.58
N GLY A 74 10.46 -5.72 2.74
CA GLY A 74 9.96 -4.69 1.85
C GLY A 74 8.66 -4.10 2.34
N ARG A 75 8.12 -3.22 1.50
CA ARG A 75 7.00 -2.35 1.83
C ARG A 75 6.02 -2.26 0.68
N ILE A 76 4.74 -2.14 0.99
CA ILE A 76 3.65 -2.03 0.02
C ILE A 76 2.79 -0.83 0.39
N VAL A 77 2.41 -0.02 -0.60
CA VAL A 77 1.37 1.01 -0.50
C VAL A 77 0.29 0.70 -1.52
N VAL A 78 -0.96 0.75 -1.07
CA VAL A 78 -2.15 0.39 -1.84
C VAL A 78 -3.11 1.57 -1.93
N THR A 79 -3.57 1.89 -3.14
CA THR A 79 -4.67 2.84 -3.37
C THR A 79 -5.90 2.11 -3.89
N SER A 80 -7.08 2.48 -3.38
CA SER A 80 -8.37 1.88 -3.77
C SER A 80 -8.85 2.19 -5.19
N HIS A 81 -8.01 2.84 -6.00
CA HIS A 81 -8.12 3.00 -7.44
C HIS A 81 -6.75 3.42 -8.00
N GLU A 82 -6.37 2.93 -9.19
CA GLU A 82 -5.12 3.27 -9.87
C GLU A 82 -5.05 4.73 -10.32
N ALA A 83 -6.19 5.37 -10.63
CA ALA A 83 -6.26 6.76 -11.02
C ALA A 83 -5.71 7.70 -9.92
N TYR A 84 -5.75 7.27 -8.67
CA TYR A 84 -5.23 8.03 -7.53
C TYR A 84 -3.71 8.06 -7.48
N LEU A 85 -3.04 7.07 -8.09
CA LEU A 85 -1.59 7.08 -8.29
C LEU A 85 -1.15 8.23 -9.19
N LEU A 86 -2.04 8.75 -10.03
CA LEU A 86 -1.78 9.90 -10.90
C LEU A 86 -1.98 11.25 -10.19
N GLY A 87 -2.22 11.25 -8.88
CA GLY A 87 -2.40 12.46 -8.08
C GLY A 87 -3.79 13.09 -8.20
N LEU A 88 -4.77 12.38 -8.78
CA LEU A 88 -6.15 12.87 -8.90
C LEU A 88 -6.88 13.02 -7.56
N THR A 89 -6.44 12.27 -6.56
CA THR A 89 -7.12 12.19 -5.25
C THR A 89 -6.16 12.29 -4.07
N ALA A 90 -4.94 11.79 -4.24
CA ALA A 90 -4.00 11.65 -3.14
C ALA A 90 -3.13 12.90 -2.87
N SER A 91 -3.28 13.98 -3.65
CA SER A 91 -2.18 14.94 -3.88
C SER A 91 -0.94 14.23 -4.45
N MET A 92 -0.21 14.89 -5.35
CA MET A 92 1.11 14.37 -5.74
C MET A 92 2.06 14.26 -4.53
N ARG A 93 1.77 14.98 -3.43
CA ARG A 93 2.52 14.86 -2.18
C ARG A 93 2.44 13.46 -1.57
N PHE A 94 1.27 12.82 -1.55
CA PHE A 94 1.15 11.45 -1.04
C PHE A 94 1.99 10.49 -1.86
N ILE A 95 1.97 10.63 -3.18
CA ILE A 95 2.74 9.77 -4.07
C ILE A 95 4.25 9.97 -3.84
N GLU A 96 4.70 11.20 -3.60
CA GLU A 96 6.11 11.46 -3.21
C GLU A 96 6.46 10.81 -1.87
N ASN A 97 5.62 10.97 -0.85
CA ASN A 97 5.84 10.35 0.47
C ASN A 97 5.85 8.83 0.37
N ALA A 98 4.91 8.24 -0.37
CA ALA A 98 4.83 6.81 -0.62
C ALA A 98 6.07 6.31 -1.36
N ILE A 99 6.52 6.99 -2.42
CA ILE A 99 7.74 6.60 -3.12
C ILE A 99 8.96 6.66 -2.21
N GLU A 100 9.10 7.69 -1.38
CA GLU A 100 10.22 7.80 -0.46
C GLU A 100 10.17 6.71 0.62
N TRP A 101 8.99 6.45 1.19
CA TRP A 101 8.78 5.38 2.15
C TRP A 101 8.98 4.00 1.53
N LEU A 102 8.70 3.80 0.24
CA LEU A 102 8.90 2.51 -0.43
C LEU A 102 10.35 2.22 -0.80
N LYS A 103 11.19 3.24 -0.97
CA LYS A 103 12.57 3.06 -1.43
C LYS A 103 13.40 2.26 -0.41
N PRO A 104 14.05 1.16 -0.83
CA PRO A 104 15.01 0.47 0.03
C PRO A 104 16.27 1.31 0.32
N TYR A 105 16.57 2.29 -0.55
CA TYR A 105 17.67 3.25 -0.41
C TYR A 105 17.38 4.50 -1.26
N THR A 106 17.94 5.65 -0.87
CA THR A 106 17.63 6.99 -1.39
C THR A 106 17.65 7.13 -2.93
N HIS A 107 18.56 6.42 -3.60
CA HIS A 107 18.77 6.52 -5.05
C HIS A 107 18.20 5.36 -5.86
N ALA A 108 17.32 4.55 -5.26
CA ALA A 108 16.64 3.47 -5.95
C ALA A 108 15.83 4.00 -7.14
N TRP A 109 15.90 3.28 -8.27
CA TRP A 109 15.05 3.54 -9.42
C TRP A 109 13.60 3.14 -9.13
N VAL A 110 12.68 3.92 -9.68
CA VAL A 110 11.24 3.65 -9.70
C VAL A 110 10.85 3.15 -11.08
N GLY A 111 10.38 1.91 -11.18
CA GLY A 111 9.80 1.35 -12.39
C GLY A 111 8.30 1.60 -12.43
N VAL A 112 7.80 2.16 -13.52
CA VAL A 112 6.37 2.45 -13.71
C VAL A 112 5.83 1.60 -14.86
N CYS A 113 4.84 0.76 -14.56
CA CYS A 113 4.20 -0.14 -15.52
C CYS A 113 2.72 0.23 -15.68
N GLY A 114 2.31 0.66 -16.88
CA GLY A 114 0.89 0.88 -17.21
C GLY A 114 0.20 2.08 -16.55
N LEU A 115 0.93 2.95 -15.82
CA LEU A 115 0.34 4.06 -15.04
C LEU A 115 0.54 5.44 -15.70
N GLY A 116 0.11 5.59 -16.95
CA GLY A 116 0.11 6.87 -17.69
C GLY A 116 1.34 7.75 -17.45
N ASP A 117 1.10 9.01 -17.08
CA ASP A 117 2.14 10.03 -16.90
C ASP A 117 2.85 9.97 -15.53
N LEU A 118 2.62 8.93 -14.70
CA LEU A 118 3.23 8.84 -13.37
C LEU A 118 4.76 8.92 -13.45
N LYS A 119 5.37 8.25 -14.44
CA LYS A 119 6.83 8.31 -14.65
C LYS A 119 7.30 9.75 -14.80
N ASP A 120 6.65 10.52 -15.66
CA ASP A 120 7.07 11.89 -15.96
C ASP A 120 6.83 12.82 -14.77
N LYS A 121 5.73 12.63 -14.03
CA LYS A 121 5.46 13.35 -12.78
C LYS A 121 6.54 13.08 -11.73
N LEU A 122 6.97 11.83 -11.57
CA LEU A 122 8.03 11.46 -10.64
C LEU A 122 9.39 12.04 -11.05
N SER A 123 9.73 11.97 -12.34
CA SER A 123 10.97 12.53 -12.87
C SER A 123 11.03 14.05 -12.72
N HIS A 124 9.94 14.77 -12.97
CA HIS A 124 9.86 16.23 -12.74
C HIS A 124 10.09 16.61 -11.28
N ARG A 125 9.84 15.69 -10.36
CA ARG A 125 10.04 15.85 -8.91
C ARG A 125 11.40 15.31 -8.45
N GLY A 126 12.31 15.00 -9.38
CA GLY A 126 13.69 14.60 -9.11
C GLY A 126 13.89 13.11 -8.82
N ASN A 127 12.87 12.26 -8.96
CA ASN A 127 13.03 10.82 -8.81
C ASN A 127 13.67 10.20 -10.06
N LYS A 128 14.51 9.17 -9.85
CA LYS A 128 14.98 8.31 -10.94
C LYS A 128 13.85 7.37 -11.35
N ALA A 129 13.03 7.76 -12.31
CA ALA A 129 11.90 6.97 -12.76
C ALA A 129 12.05 6.53 -14.22
N LYS A 130 11.64 5.30 -14.52
CA LYS A 130 11.61 4.75 -15.89
C LYS A 130 10.32 3.99 -16.15
N SER A 131 9.86 4.04 -17.39
CA SER A 131 8.75 3.21 -17.84
C SER A 131 9.28 1.81 -18.13
N VAL A 132 8.53 0.79 -17.71
CA VAL A 132 8.85 -0.62 -17.93
C VAL A 132 7.57 -1.35 -18.35
N SER A 133 7.72 -2.38 -19.18
CA SER A 133 6.60 -3.25 -19.61
C SER A 133 6.23 -4.29 -18.56
N ASN A 134 7.19 -4.66 -17.72
CA ASN A 134 7.10 -5.72 -16.72
C ASN A 134 8.19 -5.49 -15.66
N TYR A 135 8.12 -6.19 -14.54
CA TYR A 135 9.19 -6.17 -13.56
C TYR A 135 10.44 -6.85 -14.14
N ASP A 136 11.58 -6.17 -14.10
CA ASP A 136 12.83 -6.57 -14.74
C ASP A 136 14.01 -6.75 -13.74
N GLY A 137 13.75 -6.63 -12.44
CA GLY A 137 14.77 -6.78 -11.39
C GLY A 137 15.71 -5.58 -11.20
N THR A 138 15.55 -4.49 -11.96
CA THR A 138 16.51 -3.37 -11.96
C THR A 138 16.08 -2.15 -11.15
N VAL A 139 14.91 -2.23 -10.50
CA VAL A 139 14.29 -1.13 -9.76
C VAL A 139 14.14 -1.49 -8.28
N GLY A 140 14.22 -0.48 -7.41
CA GLY A 140 13.97 -0.68 -5.97
C GLY A 140 12.53 -0.39 -5.58
N VAL A 141 11.78 0.32 -6.43
CA VAL A 141 10.32 0.50 -6.29
C VAL A 141 9.66 0.16 -7.61
N PHE A 142 8.57 -0.61 -7.56
CA PHE A 142 7.75 -0.95 -8.73
C PHE A 142 6.33 -0.41 -8.55
N CYS A 143 5.83 0.30 -9.55
CA CYS A 143 4.49 0.90 -9.57
C CYS A 143 3.66 0.23 -10.66
N ARG A 144 2.48 -0.30 -10.31
CA ARG A 144 1.57 -0.97 -11.26
C ARG A 144 0.10 -0.81 -10.89
N ASP A 145 -0.79 -1.11 -11.82
CA ASP A 145 -2.19 -1.38 -11.50
C ASP A 145 -2.39 -2.80 -10.92
N ALA A 146 -3.60 -3.04 -10.42
CA ALA A 146 -4.00 -4.27 -9.74
C ALA A 146 -4.75 -5.28 -10.63
N TYR A 147 -4.76 -5.12 -11.96
CA TYR A 147 -5.68 -5.84 -12.85
C TYR A 147 -5.08 -7.06 -13.56
N THR A 148 -3.80 -7.34 -13.34
CA THR A 148 -3.07 -8.46 -13.94
C THR A 148 -2.30 -9.24 -12.88
N ASP A 149 -2.29 -10.57 -13.02
CA ASP A 149 -1.55 -11.50 -12.16
C ASP A 149 -0.21 -11.93 -12.78
N SER A 150 0.25 -11.18 -13.78
CA SER A 150 1.60 -11.33 -14.33
C SER A 150 2.64 -11.06 -13.24
N GLN A 151 3.58 -11.99 -13.12
CA GLN A 151 4.75 -11.93 -12.24
C GLN A 151 4.43 -11.82 -10.75
N VAL A 152 3.36 -12.49 -10.29
CA VAL A 152 2.98 -12.46 -8.87
C VAL A 152 4.11 -12.98 -7.99
N ASP A 153 4.67 -14.15 -8.30
CA ASP A 153 5.70 -14.77 -7.46
C ASP A 153 6.99 -13.93 -7.43
N GLU A 154 7.44 -13.42 -8.59
CA GLU A 154 8.63 -12.58 -8.67
C GLU A 154 8.46 -11.26 -7.92
N LEU A 155 7.27 -10.66 -7.95
CA LEU A 155 6.99 -9.44 -7.20
C LEU A 155 6.86 -9.69 -5.71
N LEU A 156 6.27 -10.81 -5.29
CA LEU A 156 6.25 -11.20 -3.89
C LEU A 156 7.67 -11.42 -3.36
N ASP A 157 8.53 -12.09 -4.12
CA ASP A 157 9.94 -12.29 -3.76
C ASP A 157 10.72 -10.97 -3.74
N PHE A 158 10.48 -10.07 -4.70
CA PHE A 158 11.04 -8.73 -4.71
C PHE A 158 10.68 -7.95 -3.45
N VAL A 159 9.39 -7.90 -3.08
CA VAL A 159 8.96 -7.20 -1.87
C VAL A 159 9.52 -7.88 -0.62
N LYS A 160 9.38 -9.21 -0.47
CA LYS A 160 10.00 -9.94 0.66
C LYS A 160 11.49 -9.65 0.79
N GLY A 161 12.17 -9.49 -0.34
CA GLY A 161 13.60 -9.19 -0.44
C GLY A 161 14.01 -7.81 0.04
N GLY A 162 13.09 -6.84 0.14
CA GLY A 162 13.35 -5.44 0.49
C GLY A 162 12.80 -4.43 -0.51
N GLY A 163 12.18 -4.88 -1.60
CA GLY A 163 11.59 -4.02 -2.61
C GLY A 163 10.36 -3.24 -2.13
N GLY A 164 10.09 -2.12 -2.80
CA GLY A 164 8.87 -1.34 -2.60
C GLY A 164 7.84 -1.60 -3.70
N LEU A 165 6.58 -1.84 -3.35
CA LEU A 165 5.45 -1.94 -4.28
C LEU A 165 4.46 -0.80 -4.06
N LEU A 166 4.20 -0.01 -5.10
CA LEU A 166 3.07 0.91 -5.16
C LEU A 166 2.03 0.34 -6.11
N ILE A 167 0.83 0.03 -5.61
CA ILE A 167 -0.21 -0.62 -6.40
C ILE A 167 -1.55 0.06 -6.20
N GLY A 168 -2.33 0.14 -7.27
CA GLY A 168 -3.65 0.74 -7.23
C GLY A 168 -4.63 0.02 -8.13
N GLY A 169 -5.89 0.01 -7.75
CA GLY A 169 -6.97 -0.54 -8.55
C GLY A 169 -8.25 -0.64 -7.76
N GLN A 170 -9.33 -1.06 -8.41
CA GLN A 170 -10.62 -1.26 -7.76
C GLN A 170 -11.23 -2.59 -8.17
N ALA A 171 -11.63 -3.38 -7.17
CA ALA A 171 -12.10 -4.74 -7.39
C ALA A 171 -13.61 -4.82 -7.63
N TRP A 172 -14.38 -3.77 -7.34
CA TRP A 172 -15.84 -3.75 -7.58
C TRP A 172 -16.16 -3.88 -9.08
N TRP A 173 -15.42 -3.17 -9.95
CA TRP A 173 -15.64 -3.26 -11.39
C TRP A 173 -15.17 -4.59 -11.92
N TRP A 174 -13.99 -5.05 -11.51
CA TRP A 174 -13.52 -6.39 -11.87
C TRP A 174 -14.53 -7.46 -11.47
N SER A 175 -15.11 -7.38 -10.26
CA SER A 175 -16.13 -8.31 -9.78
C SER A 175 -17.40 -8.27 -10.63
N SER A 176 -17.81 -7.09 -11.10
CA SER A 176 -18.95 -6.95 -12.03
C SER A 176 -18.72 -7.63 -13.39
N GLN A 177 -17.44 -7.74 -13.81
CA GLN A 177 -17.06 -8.43 -15.05
C GLN A 177 -16.79 -9.93 -14.84
N ASN A 178 -16.63 -10.37 -13.58
CA ASN A 178 -16.26 -11.74 -13.21
C ASN A 178 -17.27 -12.31 -12.20
N THR A 179 -18.55 -12.27 -12.57
CA THR A 179 -19.65 -12.72 -11.71
C THR A 179 -19.44 -14.16 -11.23
N GLY A 180 -19.56 -14.37 -9.91
CA GLY A 180 -19.41 -15.70 -9.29
C GLY A 180 -17.98 -16.05 -8.90
N ALA A 181 -16.97 -15.27 -9.31
CA ALA A 181 -15.62 -15.41 -8.80
C ALA A 181 -15.50 -14.80 -7.39
N ASP A 182 -14.75 -15.46 -6.52
CA ASP A 182 -14.40 -14.92 -5.21
C ASP A 182 -13.33 -13.84 -5.38
N VAL A 183 -13.69 -12.59 -5.08
CA VAL A 183 -12.82 -11.42 -5.22
C VAL A 183 -11.55 -11.55 -4.37
N GLN A 184 -11.66 -12.13 -3.17
CA GLN A 184 -10.53 -12.24 -2.25
C GLN A 184 -9.42 -13.12 -2.84
N THR A 185 -9.79 -14.20 -3.53
CA THR A 185 -8.85 -15.19 -4.09
C THR A 185 -8.56 -15.00 -5.58
N SER A 186 -9.48 -14.35 -6.31
CA SER A 186 -9.45 -14.30 -7.78
C SER A 186 -9.06 -12.92 -8.34
N PHE A 187 -9.26 -11.83 -7.60
CA PHE A 187 -8.84 -10.51 -8.06
C PHE A 187 -7.30 -10.47 -8.14
N PRO A 188 -6.69 -10.11 -9.29
CA PRO A 188 -5.24 -10.18 -9.44
C PRO A 188 -4.45 -9.38 -8.41
N GLY A 189 -4.91 -8.17 -8.06
CA GLY A 189 -4.30 -7.35 -7.00
C GLY A 189 -4.23 -8.07 -5.66
N ASN A 190 -5.25 -8.85 -5.30
CA ASN A 190 -5.29 -9.59 -4.04
C ASN A 190 -4.26 -10.73 -3.98
N LYS A 191 -3.82 -11.26 -5.12
CA LYS A 191 -2.71 -12.23 -5.16
C LYS A 191 -1.37 -11.59 -4.77
N LEU A 192 -1.21 -10.28 -5.00
CA LEU A 192 0.00 -9.51 -4.66
C LEU A 192 -0.07 -8.88 -3.26
N THR A 193 -1.20 -8.28 -2.89
CA THR A 193 -1.34 -7.52 -1.63
C THR A 193 -1.88 -8.36 -0.48
N GLY A 194 -2.63 -9.41 -0.78
CA GLY A 194 -3.24 -10.30 0.21
C GLY A 194 -2.22 -10.98 1.14
N PRO A 195 -1.05 -11.45 0.65
CA PRO A 195 0.00 -11.97 1.52
C PRO A 195 0.55 -10.97 2.54
N ALA A 196 0.42 -9.66 2.28
CA ALA A 196 0.76 -8.59 3.23
C ALA A 196 -0.45 -8.15 4.08
N GLY A 197 -1.59 -8.81 3.92
CA GLY A 197 -2.81 -8.58 4.70
C GLY A 197 -3.73 -7.48 4.17
N ILE A 198 -3.51 -6.96 2.95
CA ILE A 198 -4.36 -5.94 2.34
C ILE A 198 -5.16 -6.54 1.18
N PHE A 199 -6.48 -6.40 1.23
CA PHE A 199 -7.38 -6.92 0.19
C PHE A 199 -8.27 -5.82 -0.39
N PHE A 200 -8.34 -5.75 -1.71
CA PHE A 200 -9.37 -5.02 -2.45
C PHE A 200 -10.69 -5.79 -2.36
N THR A 201 -11.78 -5.09 -2.05
CA THR A 201 -13.14 -5.67 -1.98
C THR A 201 -14.00 -5.23 -3.17
N ASN A 202 -15.15 -5.88 -3.36
CA ASN A 202 -16.15 -5.43 -4.33
C ASN A 202 -17.08 -4.33 -3.79
N GLU A 203 -16.83 -3.82 -2.59
CA GLU A 203 -17.62 -2.74 -1.99
C GLU A 203 -17.16 -1.39 -2.52
N TYR A 204 -18.12 -0.50 -2.78
CA TYR A 204 -17.85 0.88 -3.17
C TYR A 204 -17.29 1.69 -2.01
N GLY A 205 -16.10 2.25 -2.19
CA GLY A 205 -15.48 3.19 -1.26
C GLY A 205 -16.22 4.52 -1.22
N GLU A 206 -16.09 5.23 -0.09
CA GLU A 206 -16.74 6.54 0.07
C GLU A 206 -16.01 7.60 -0.77
N LYS A 207 -16.79 8.45 -1.44
CA LYS A 207 -16.29 9.59 -2.22
C LYS A 207 -16.47 10.89 -1.47
N GLY A 208 -15.58 11.84 -1.73
CA GLY A 208 -15.60 13.18 -1.14
C GLY A 208 -14.21 13.72 -0.85
N THR A 209 -14.18 14.96 -0.37
CA THR A 209 -12.97 15.58 0.18
C THR A 209 -12.97 15.43 1.69
N PHE A 210 -11.90 14.85 2.24
CA PHE A 210 -11.78 14.56 3.66
C PHE A 210 -10.46 15.08 4.19
N ARG A 211 -10.50 15.68 5.38
CA ARG A 211 -9.28 16.06 6.08
C ARG A 211 -8.52 14.82 6.53
N VAL A 212 -7.19 14.92 6.48
CA VAL A 212 -6.31 13.92 7.07
C VAL A 212 -6.52 13.93 8.59
N PRO A 213 -6.86 12.79 9.21
CA PRO A 213 -6.97 12.69 10.67
C PRO A 213 -5.65 13.05 11.35
N THR A 214 -5.69 13.67 12.54
CA THR A 214 -4.47 13.92 13.31
C THR A 214 -3.95 12.67 14.02
N GLU A 215 -4.82 11.67 14.20
CA GLU A 215 -4.54 10.40 14.87
C GLU A 215 -4.54 9.25 13.86
N LEU A 216 -3.89 8.14 14.21
CA LEU A 216 -3.89 6.94 13.39
C LEU A 216 -5.35 6.49 13.16
N PRO A 217 -5.78 6.30 11.90
CA PRO A 217 -7.12 5.80 11.63
C PRO A 217 -7.31 4.43 12.29
N LEU A 218 -8.41 4.27 13.04
CA LEU A 218 -8.77 2.97 13.60
C LEU A 218 -9.34 2.11 12.47
N ASP A 219 -8.89 0.86 12.37
CA ASP A 219 -9.59 -0.17 11.60
C ASP A 219 -10.61 -0.86 12.52
N PRO A 220 -11.93 -0.70 12.28
CA PRO A 220 -12.95 -1.36 13.07
C PRO A 220 -12.87 -2.89 13.05
N SER A 221 -12.23 -3.48 12.02
CA SER A 221 -12.08 -4.92 11.85
C SER A 221 -10.89 -5.53 12.59
N ILE A 222 -10.02 -4.70 13.17
CA ILE A 222 -8.82 -5.11 13.94
C ILE A 222 -8.98 -4.82 15.44
N MET A 223 -10.10 -4.21 15.86
CA MET A 223 -10.40 -4.05 17.29
C MET A 223 -10.86 -5.39 17.91
N PRO A 224 -10.32 -5.80 19.07
CA PRO A 224 -10.65 -7.06 19.73
C PRO A 224 -12.10 -7.13 20.24
#